data_AF-A0A520GZC2-F1
#
_entry.id   AF-A0A520GZC2-F1
#
_cell.length_a   1.000
_cell.length_b   1.000
_cell.length_c   1.000
_cell.angle_alpha   90.00
_cell.angle_beta   90.00
_cell.angle_gamma   90.00
#
_symmetry.space_group_name_H-M   'P 1'
#
loop_
_entity.id
_entity.type
_entity.pdbx_description
1 polymer ?
#
loop_
_entity_poly.entity_id
_entity_poly.type
_entity_poly.pdbx_seq_one_letter_code
_entity_poly.pdbx_strand_id
1 'polypeptide(L)' 'MSGAGGGRGDDRGLTVRVKKGKLKASSRAWLERHLNDPYVRRSKADGYRSRAAYKLTEIDDRYKLLTKG' A
#
# COMPACT_ATOMS: atom_id res chain seq x y z
N MET A 1 -13.36 -22.03 16.35
CA MET A 1 -14.15 -21.81 15.11
C MET A 1 -14.28 -20.31 14.89
N SER A 2 -14.18 -19.86 13.64
CA SER A 2 -14.47 -18.51 13.10
C SER A 2 -13.35 -17.45 13.28
N GLY A 3 -12.82 -16.80 12.23
CA GLY A 3 -13.26 -16.76 10.85
C GLY A 3 -12.21 -16.16 9.87
N ALA A 4 -12.24 -16.72 8.67
CA ALA A 4 -11.96 -16.13 7.36
C ALA A 4 -10.69 -15.27 7.18
N GLY A 5 -9.57 -15.95 6.97
CA GLY A 5 -8.53 -15.45 6.09
C GLY A 5 -9.05 -15.41 4.64
N GLY A 6 -9.06 -14.23 4.03
CA GLY A 6 -9.60 -13.99 2.69
C GLY A 6 -8.72 -13.07 1.85
N GLY A 7 -7.40 -13.17 1.97
CA GLY A 7 -6.47 -12.51 1.05
C GLY A 7 -6.30 -13.34 -0.22
N ARG A 8 -7.24 -13.23 -1.16
CA ARG A 8 -7.07 -13.84 -2.49
C ARG A 8 -6.24 -12.89 -3.35
N GLY A 9 -5.03 -13.34 -3.63
CA GLY A 9 -3.99 -12.60 -4.32
C GLY A 9 -4.38 -12.07 -5.68
N ASP A 10 -3.83 -10.90 -5.98
CA ASP A 10 -3.58 -10.42 -7.33
C ASP A 10 -2.06 -10.21 -7.45
N ASP A 11 -1.30 -11.28 -7.23
CA ASP A 11 0.16 -11.37 -7.39
C ASP A 11 0.58 -11.66 -8.84
N ARG A 12 -0.38 -11.75 -9.75
CA ARG A 12 -0.09 -11.61 -11.18
C ARG A 12 0.21 -10.13 -11.36
N GLY A 13 1.38 -9.72 -11.83
CA GLY A 13 1.83 -8.32 -11.98
C GLY A 13 0.98 -7.44 -12.90
N LEU A 14 -0.33 -7.49 -12.75
CA LEU A 14 -1.36 -6.76 -13.42
C LEU A 14 -1.44 -5.39 -12.76
N THR A 15 -1.43 -4.36 -13.59
CA THR A 15 -1.59 -3.00 -13.12
C THR A 15 -3.04 -2.78 -12.72
N VAL A 16 -3.26 -2.17 -11.55
CA VAL A 16 -4.60 -1.80 -11.09
C VAL A 16 -5.07 -0.61 -11.92
N ARG A 17 -6.11 -0.83 -12.72
CA ARG A 17 -6.73 0.22 -13.54
C ARG A 17 -7.93 0.83 -12.81
N VAL A 18 -8.04 2.16 -12.83
CA VAL A 18 -9.16 2.86 -12.18
C VAL A 18 -10.30 3.01 -13.18
N LYS A 19 -11.51 2.60 -12.78
CA LYS A 19 -12.71 2.69 -13.64
C LYS A 19 -12.97 4.13 -14.08
N LYS A 20 -13.31 4.31 -15.36
CA LYS A 20 -13.70 5.62 -15.90
C LYS A 20 -15.09 5.99 -15.35
N GLY A 21 -15.10 6.88 -14.36
CA GLY A 21 -16.30 7.50 -13.80
C GLY A 21 -16.21 9.03 -13.77
N LYS A 22 -16.87 9.67 -12.79
CA LYS A 22 -16.96 11.14 -12.62
C LYS A 22 -15.62 11.86 -12.38
N LEU A 23 -14.52 11.12 -12.17
CA LEU A 23 -13.21 11.71 -11.92
C LEU A 23 -12.61 12.37 -13.18
N LYS A 24 -11.97 13.53 -12.99
CA LYS A 24 -11.14 14.15 -14.03
C LYS A 24 -9.98 13.25 -14.43
N ALA A 25 -9.49 13.38 -15.67
CA ALA A 25 -8.41 12.56 -16.20
C ALA A 25 -7.13 12.62 -15.35
N SER A 26 -6.74 13.82 -14.89
CA SER A 26 -5.57 14.01 -14.03
C SER A 26 -5.70 13.31 -12.67
N SER A 27 -6.86 13.39 -12.04
CA SER A 27 -7.14 12.70 -10.77
C SER A 27 -7.12 11.18 -10.93
N ARG A 28 -7.67 10.67 -12.04
CA ARG A 28 -7.61 9.22 -12.34
C ARG A 28 -6.19 8.74 -12.55
N ALA A 29 -5.39 9.47 -13.33
CA ALA A 29 -3.98 9.14 -13.56
C ALA A 29 -3.18 9.16 -12.25
N TRP A 30 -3.47 10.10 -11.35
CA TRP A 30 -2.87 10.12 -10.02
C TRP A 30 -3.24 8.87 -9.20
N LEU A 31 -4.52 8.49 -9.18
CA LEU A 31 -4.97 7.27 -8.48
C LEU A 31 -4.35 6.00 -9.06
N GLU A 32 -4.29 5.89 -10.38
CA GLU A 32 -3.65 4.74 -11.05
C GLU A 32 -2.18 4.63 -10.66
N ARG A 33 -1.43 5.74 -10.65
CA ARG A 33 -0.04 5.74 -10.18
C ARG A 33 0.08 5.31 -8.73
N HIS A 34 -0.78 5.83 -7.86
CA HIS A 34 -0.76 5.50 -6.44
C HIS A 34 -1.06 4.01 -6.19
N LEU A 35 -2.06 3.44 -6.87
CA LEU A 35 -2.44 2.05 -6.71
C LEU A 35 -1.41 1.07 -7.30
N ASN A 36 -0.63 1.52 -8.29
CA ASN A 36 0.44 0.74 -8.91
C ASN A 36 1.82 0.98 -8.28
N ASP A 37 1.92 1.83 -7.25
CA ASP A 37 3.16 2.05 -6.52
C ASP A 37 3.57 0.75 -5.78
N PRO A 38 4.80 0.25 -5.98
CA PRO A 38 5.24 -1.03 -5.43
C PRO A 38 5.28 -1.02 -3.90
N TYR A 39 5.48 0.13 -3.25
CA TYR A 39 5.44 0.22 -1.80
C TYR A 39 4.00 0.24 -1.29
N VAL A 40 3.05 0.81 -2.02
CA VAL A 40 1.62 0.72 -1.65
C VAL A 40 1.13 -0.72 -1.73
N ARG A 41 1.54 -1.47 -2.77
CA ARG A 41 1.23 -2.90 -2.89
C ARG A 41 1.89 -3.71 -1.78
N ARG A 42 3.20 -3.56 -1.60
CA ARG A 42 3.94 -4.27 -0.54
C ARG A 42 3.36 -3.96 0.84
N SER A 43 3.02 -2.70 1.14
CA SER A 43 2.43 -2.37 2.44
C SER A 43 1.14 -3.12 2.71
N LYS A 44 0.27 -3.26 1.71
CA LYS A 44 -0.96 -4.05 1.87
C LYS A 44 -0.67 -5.54 2.06
N ALA A 45 0.30 -6.09 1.34
CA ALA A 45 0.72 -7.49 1.47
C ALA A 45 1.31 -7.78 2.86
N ASP A 46 2.18 -6.88 3.34
CA ASP A 46 2.86 -6.98 4.64
C ASP A 46 1.95 -6.55 5.81
N GLY A 47 0.71 -6.13 5.55
CA GLY A 47 -0.25 -5.69 6.58
C GLY A 47 0.00 -4.29 7.16
N TYR A 48 0.91 -3.51 6.57
CA TYR A 48 1.13 -2.10 6.93
C TYR A 48 0.01 -1.19 6.41
N ARG A 49 -0.38 -0.20 7.24
CA ARG A 49 -1.45 0.75 6.90
C ARG A 49 -1.06 1.77 5.82
N SER A 50 0.24 2.04 5.64
CA SER A 50 0.72 3.02 4.67
C SER A 50 2.12 2.69 4.17
N ARG A 51 2.46 3.18 2.96
CA ARG A 51 3.82 3.06 2.39
C ARG A 51 4.90 3.75 3.22
N ALA A 52 4.53 4.69 4.08
CA ALA A 52 5.46 5.39 4.96
C ALA A 52 6.04 4.47 6.02
N ALA A 53 5.38 3.34 6.32
CA ALA A 53 5.86 2.35 7.28
C ALA A 53 7.31 1.93 6.98
N TYR A 54 7.65 1.64 5.72
CA TYR A 54 9.02 1.25 5.35
C TYR A 54 10.06 2.31 5.69
N LYS A 55 9.75 3.59 5.42
CA LYS A 55 10.66 4.68 5.73
C LYS A 55 10.74 4.96 7.22
N LEU A 56 9.63 4.85 7.94
CA LEU A 56 9.63 4.98 9.38
C LEU A 56 10.44 3.86 10.04
N THR A 57 10.34 2.62 9.56
CA THR A 57 11.17 1.50 10.03
C THR A 57 12.65 1.76 9.75
N GLU A 58 13.03 2.20 8.54
CA GLU A 58 14.43 2.54 8.22
C GLU A 58 14.99 3.66 9.13
N ILE A 59 14.19 4.70 9.36
CA ILE A 59 14.57 5.84 10.22
C ILE A 59 14.69 5.36 11.67
N ASP A 60 13.71 4.59 12.14
CA ASP A 60 13.73 4.04 13.49
C ASP A 60 14.89 3.08 13.70
N ASP A 61 15.25 2.27 12.71
CA ASP A 61 16.41 1.40 12.81
C ASP A 61 17.72 2.16 12.95
N ARG A 62 17.84 3.31 12.27
CA ARG A 62 19.03 4.15 12.33
C ARG A 62 19.12 5.00 13.59
N TYR A 63 17.99 5.58 14.01
CA TYR A 63 17.96 6.63 15.04
C TYR A 63 17.28 6.17 16.34
N LYS A 64 16.68 4.97 16.36
CA LYS A 64 15.98 4.37 17.50
C LYS A 64 15.00 5.35 18.15
N LEU A 65 14.20 6.01 17.31
CA LEU A 65 13.30 7.10 17.72
C LEU A 65 12.07 6.58 18.49
N LEU A 66 11.63 5.36 18.17
CA LEU A 66 10.47 4.72 18.76
C LEU A 66 10.93 3.90 19.97
N THR A 67 11.14 4.55 21.10
CA THR A 67 11.35 3.87 22.37
C THR A 67 10.01 3.62 23.06
N LYS A 68 9.91 2.51 23.80
CA LYS A 68 8.82 2.36 24.78
C LYS A 68 9.10 3.37 25.90
N GLY A 69 8.14 4.26 26.14
CA GLY A 69 8.13 5.10 27.34
C GLY A 69 7.94 4.25 28.59
#